data_AF-A0A5C7VZP5-F1
#
_entry.id   AF-A0A5C7VZP5-F1
#
_cell.length_a   1.000
_cell.length_b   1.000
_cell.length_c   1.000
_cell.angle_alpha   90.00
_cell.angle_beta   90.00
_cell.angle_gamma   90.00
#
_symmetry.space_group_name_H-M   'P 1'
#
loop_
_entity.id
_entity.type
_entity.pdbx_description
1 polymer ?
#
loop_
_entity_poly.entity_id
_entity_poly.type
_entity_poly.pdbx_seq_one_letter_code
_entity_poly.pdbx_strand_id
1 'polypeptide(L)'
;MNAVPASRPAWPALAAEDWRTLAWLHAKEHAPELLAELYANGFPDTLVLVDADAPESRAMAVALRALASSRCDSEGELPYTDADQLAADYAAIYLTHTLRASPHESVWRDDDHLMLQAPTFSVREFYRRHGVQVPDWRQRADDHLTHELEFVALLLEREQAREAARFLKTHLMSWLPQFAGRVVQRADTPFYAALAALTLSACEACQQALPDVAVLPPVVAQSAAVPPGGCGALS
;
A
#
# COMPACT_ATOMS: atom_id res chain seq x y z
N MET A 1 9.25 26.62 -4.25
CA MET A 1 10.55 26.03 -4.60
C MET A 1 11.04 25.29 -3.38
N ASN A 2 10.56 24.06 -3.18
CA ASN A 2 11.12 23.17 -2.17
C ASN A 2 12.09 22.25 -2.93
N ALA A 3 13.33 22.24 -2.47
CA ALA A 3 14.39 21.45 -3.08
C ALA A 3 14.02 19.97 -3.02
N VAL A 4 14.13 19.29 -4.16
CA VAL A 4 14.10 17.83 -4.26
C VAL A 4 15.21 17.30 -3.34
N PRO A 5 14.95 16.32 -2.44
CA PRO A 5 16.00 15.70 -1.64
C PRO A 5 16.87 14.72 -2.47
N ALA A 6 17.21 15.10 -3.71
CA ALA A 6 18.01 14.33 -4.66
C ALA A 6 19.51 14.30 -4.33
N SER A 7 19.95 14.83 -3.17
CA SER A 7 21.37 14.95 -2.81
C SER A 7 21.76 14.14 -1.58
N ARG A 8 21.02 13.08 -1.23
CA ARG A 8 21.47 12.06 -0.26
C ARG A 8 21.92 10.83 -1.05
N PRO A 9 23.22 10.53 -1.15
CA PRO A 9 23.74 9.41 -1.96
C PRO A 9 23.21 8.02 -1.56
N ALA A 10 22.44 7.91 -0.48
CA ALA A 10 21.79 6.68 -0.01
C ALA A 10 20.24 6.73 -0.03
N TRP A 11 19.61 7.82 -0.48
CA TRP A 11 18.15 7.96 -0.37
C TRP A 11 17.36 6.85 -1.07
N PRO A 12 17.67 6.43 -2.32
CA PRO A 12 16.90 5.36 -2.97
C PRO A 12 16.94 4.03 -2.20
N ALA A 13 18.09 3.68 -1.63
CA ALA A 13 18.24 2.46 -0.83
C ALA A 13 17.45 2.54 0.47
N LEU A 14 17.56 3.66 1.21
CA LEU A 14 16.82 3.87 2.44
C LEU A 14 15.30 3.95 2.20
N ALA A 15 14.87 4.62 1.13
CA ALA A 15 13.47 4.67 0.73
C ALA A 15 12.94 3.29 0.34
N ALA A 16 13.79 2.43 -0.26
CA ALA A 16 13.41 1.05 -0.50
C ALA A 16 13.23 0.25 0.80
N GLU A 17 14.11 0.43 1.79
CA GLU A 17 13.96 -0.17 3.12
C GLU A 17 12.66 0.25 3.81
N ASP A 18 12.29 1.53 3.71
CA ASP A 18 11.00 2.03 4.19
C ASP A 18 9.83 1.32 3.49
N TRP A 19 9.87 1.19 2.16
CA TRP A 19 8.84 0.48 1.40
C TRP A 19 8.73 -1.00 1.78
N ARG A 20 9.86 -1.68 2.01
CA ARG A 20 9.87 -3.07 2.51
C ARG A 20 9.23 -3.17 3.88
N THR A 21 9.49 -2.22 4.76
CA THR A 21 8.91 -2.16 6.11
C THR A 21 7.39 -1.97 6.04
N LEU A 22 6.91 -1.00 5.24
CA LEU A 22 5.48 -0.78 5.05
C LEU A 22 4.80 -1.99 4.40
N ALA A 23 5.41 -2.59 3.38
CA ALA A 23 4.90 -3.81 2.75
C ALA A 23 4.78 -4.97 3.76
N TRP A 24 5.80 -5.15 4.60
CA TRP A 24 5.80 -6.16 5.65
C TRP A 24 4.68 -5.94 6.67
N LEU A 25 4.44 -4.70 7.10
CA LEU A 25 3.32 -4.34 8.00
C LEU A 25 1.95 -4.64 7.39
N HIS A 26 1.80 -4.50 6.07
CA HIS A 26 0.57 -4.83 5.35
C HIS A 26 0.43 -6.32 4.99
N ALA A 27 1.51 -7.09 5.02
CA ALA A 27 1.53 -8.45 4.46
C ALA A 27 0.75 -9.47 5.30
N LYS A 28 0.78 -9.33 6.62
CA LYS A 28 0.18 -10.26 7.57
C LYS A 28 -0.12 -9.56 8.88
N GLU A 29 -0.96 -10.20 9.69
CA GLU A 29 -1.12 -9.84 11.08
C GLU A 29 0.22 -10.02 11.83
N HIS A 30 0.59 -9.03 12.62
CA HIS A 30 1.77 -9.09 13.50
C HIS A 30 1.32 -8.98 14.94
N ALA A 31 1.93 -9.80 15.79
CA ALA A 31 1.64 -9.78 17.21
C ALA A 31 1.98 -8.41 17.80
N PRO A 32 1.19 -7.88 18.77
CA PRO A 32 1.46 -6.62 19.44
C PRO A 32 2.89 -6.55 20.00
N GLU A 33 3.45 -7.70 20.38
CA GLU A 33 4.79 -7.77 20.92
C GLU A 33 5.83 -7.34 19.89
N LEU A 34 5.70 -7.85 18.67
CA LEU A 34 6.61 -7.56 17.57
C LEU A 34 6.48 -6.10 17.12
N LEU A 35 5.27 -5.54 17.17
CA LEU A 35 5.03 -4.12 16.87
C LEU A 35 5.65 -3.20 17.93
N ALA A 36 5.57 -3.58 19.21
CA ALA A 36 6.25 -2.83 20.28
C ALA A 36 7.78 -2.91 20.17
N GLU A 37 8.33 -4.04 19.73
CA GLU A 37 9.77 -4.16 19.44
C GLU A 37 10.17 -3.28 18.25
N LEU A 38 9.38 -3.27 17.18
CA LEU A 38 9.60 -2.38 16.04
C LEU A 38 9.66 -0.91 16.48
N TYR A 39 8.72 -0.50 17.34
CA TYR A 39 8.71 0.84 17.93
C TYR A 39 9.94 1.14 18.80
N ALA A 40 10.35 0.20 19.65
CA ALA A 40 11.54 0.34 20.48
C ALA A 40 12.84 0.48 19.66
N ASN A 41 12.83 0.01 18.40
CA ASN A 41 13.93 0.16 17.46
C ASN A 41 13.86 1.44 16.60
N GLY A 42 12.94 2.36 16.91
CA GLY A 42 12.91 3.71 16.36
C GLY A 42 11.94 3.92 15.19
N PHE A 43 11.20 2.91 14.75
CA PHE A 43 10.09 3.13 13.82
C PHE A 43 8.94 3.87 14.54
N PRO A 44 8.23 4.82 13.91
CA PRO A 44 8.38 5.30 12.53
C PRO A 44 9.40 6.42 12.34
N ASP A 45 10.04 6.92 13.40
CA ASP A 45 10.93 8.09 13.37
C ASP A 45 12.18 7.88 12.51
N THR A 46 12.54 6.63 12.21
CA THR A 46 13.65 6.26 11.33
C THR A 46 13.33 6.29 9.83
N LEU A 47 12.07 6.49 9.44
CA LEU A 47 11.68 6.56 8.03
C LEU A 47 12.32 7.76 7.33
N VAL A 48 12.76 7.56 6.08
CA VAL A 48 13.26 8.62 5.19
C VAL A 48 12.23 9.11 4.19
N LEU A 49 11.16 8.34 3.97
CA LEU A 49 10.02 8.70 3.13
C LEU A 49 9.09 9.69 3.83
N VAL A 50 8.89 9.55 5.14
CA VAL A 50 7.98 10.41 5.91
C VAL A 50 8.73 10.92 7.14
N ASP A 51 8.82 12.24 7.29
CA ASP A 51 9.51 12.85 8.42
C ASP A 51 8.86 12.47 9.76
N ALA A 52 9.66 12.34 10.83
CA ALA A 52 9.16 12.04 12.18
C ALA A 52 8.13 13.06 12.69
N ASP A 53 8.28 14.33 12.26
CA ASP A 53 7.35 15.42 12.59
C ASP A 53 6.09 15.47 11.71
N ALA A 54 5.94 14.55 10.76
CA ALA A 54 4.68 14.42 10.03
C ALA A 54 3.55 13.95 10.96
N PRO A 55 2.31 14.42 10.77
CA PRO A 55 1.18 13.96 11.58
C PRO A 55 0.97 12.45 11.50
N GLU A 56 1.24 11.82 10.36
CA GLU A 56 1.11 10.38 10.14
C GLU A 56 2.15 9.59 10.94
N SER A 57 3.43 10.03 10.94
CA SER A 57 4.49 9.45 11.76
C SER A 57 4.18 9.55 13.25
N ARG A 58 3.72 10.72 13.72
CA ARG A 58 3.28 10.89 15.12
C ARG A 58 2.10 10.00 15.48
N ALA A 59 1.10 9.89 14.61
CA ALA A 59 -0.07 9.04 14.84
C ALA A 59 0.35 7.56 14.97
N MET A 60 1.25 7.10 14.09
CA MET A 60 1.82 5.76 14.16
C MET A 60 2.62 5.55 15.45
N ALA A 61 3.50 6.50 15.83
CA ALA A 61 4.26 6.43 17.08
C ALA A 61 3.34 6.35 18.32
N VAL A 62 2.23 7.11 18.34
CA VAL A 62 1.23 7.04 19.42
C VAL A 62 0.53 5.68 19.44
N ALA A 63 0.10 5.15 18.30
CA ALA A 63 -0.56 3.85 18.21
C ALA A 63 0.37 2.72 18.70
N LEU A 64 1.63 2.72 18.26
CA LEU A 64 2.63 1.75 18.69
C LEU A 64 3.00 1.88 20.17
N ARG A 65 3.09 3.11 20.68
CA ARG A 65 3.32 3.35 22.11
C ARG A 65 2.18 2.80 22.96
N ALA A 66 0.93 2.94 22.52
CA ALA A 66 -0.22 2.36 23.21
C ALA A 66 -0.10 0.83 23.32
N LEU A 67 0.29 0.17 22.21
CA LEU A 67 0.56 -1.27 22.17
C LEU A 67 1.77 -1.69 23.04
N ALA A 68 2.78 -0.84 23.16
CA ALA A 68 3.91 -1.11 24.06
C ALA A 68 3.53 -0.95 25.54
N SER A 69 2.64 0.01 25.86
CA SER A 69 2.22 0.31 27.22
C SER A 69 1.22 -0.67 27.82
N SER A 70 0.46 -1.41 27.00
CA SER A 70 -0.45 -2.48 27.47
C SER A 70 0.28 -3.65 28.14
N ARG A 71 1.62 -3.71 28.02
CA ARG A 71 2.48 -4.67 28.72
C ARG A 71 2.81 -4.27 30.16
N CYS A 72 2.55 -3.01 30.54
CA CYS A 72 2.71 -2.52 31.90
C CYS A 72 1.32 -2.41 32.50
N ASP A 73 1.06 -3.11 33.61
CA ASP A 73 -0.16 -3.00 34.43
C ASP A 73 -0.28 -1.58 35.05
N SER A 74 -0.38 -0.54 34.23
CA SER A 74 -0.51 0.85 34.67
C SER A 74 -1.90 1.38 34.30
N GLU A 75 -2.66 1.76 35.33
CA GLU A 75 -3.96 2.42 35.28
C GLU A 75 -3.87 3.81 34.63
N GLY A 76 -3.64 3.87 33.31
CA GLY A 76 -3.50 5.11 32.55
C GLY A 76 -4.52 5.27 31.42
N GLU A 77 -4.93 6.53 31.17
CA GLU A 77 -5.95 7.00 30.20
C GLU A 77 -5.59 6.82 28.70
N LEU A 78 -4.68 5.91 28.33
CA LEU A 78 -4.44 5.61 26.92
C LEU A 78 -5.40 4.51 26.45
N PRO A 79 -6.00 4.63 25.25
CA PRO A 79 -6.89 3.59 24.73
C PRO A 79 -6.12 2.28 24.57
N TYR A 80 -6.49 1.28 25.37
CA TYR A 80 -6.00 -0.08 25.26
C TYR A 80 -6.44 -0.67 23.91
N THR A 81 -5.49 -1.18 23.13
CA THR A 81 -5.79 -1.95 21.92
C THR A 81 -5.49 -3.41 22.21
N ASP A 82 -6.53 -4.24 22.21
CA ASP A 82 -6.44 -5.68 22.42
C ASP A 82 -5.87 -6.37 21.16
N ALA A 83 -5.13 -7.46 21.33
CA ALA A 83 -4.65 -8.30 20.23
C ALA A 83 -5.82 -8.77 19.36
N ASP A 84 -6.96 -9.09 19.97
CA ASP A 84 -8.17 -9.51 19.26
C ASP A 84 -8.74 -8.38 18.37
N GLN A 85 -8.63 -7.12 18.78
CA GLN A 85 -9.09 -5.98 17.96
C GLN A 85 -8.16 -5.75 16.77
N LEU A 86 -6.84 -5.89 16.95
CA LEU A 86 -5.89 -5.86 15.85
C LEU A 86 -6.14 -6.99 14.85
N ALA A 87 -6.38 -8.20 15.33
CA ALA A 87 -6.72 -9.35 14.49
C ALA A 87 -8.03 -9.11 13.72
N ALA A 88 -9.05 -8.56 14.39
CA ALA A 88 -10.33 -8.22 13.79
C ALA A 88 -10.19 -7.19 12.66
N ASP A 89 -9.47 -6.09 12.90
CA ASP A 89 -9.21 -5.09 11.86
C ASP A 89 -8.40 -5.67 10.70
N TYR A 90 -7.37 -6.48 10.99
CA TYR A 90 -6.60 -7.17 9.95
C TYR A 90 -7.52 -8.04 9.08
N ALA A 91 -8.35 -8.87 9.70
CA ALA A 91 -9.30 -9.71 8.98
C ALA A 91 -10.31 -8.86 8.18
N ALA A 92 -10.77 -7.74 8.74
CA ALA A 92 -11.74 -6.85 8.13
C ALA A 92 -11.18 -6.06 6.92
N ILE A 93 -9.88 -5.76 6.94
CA ILE A 93 -9.16 -5.05 5.87
C ILE A 93 -8.62 -5.99 4.80
N TYR A 94 -7.97 -7.11 5.17
CA TYR A 94 -7.17 -7.91 4.21
C TYR A 94 -7.77 -9.26 3.84
N LEU A 95 -8.68 -9.81 4.64
CA LEU A 95 -9.19 -11.17 4.43
C LEU A 95 -10.66 -11.19 3.98
N THR A 96 -11.49 -10.41 4.65
CA THR A 96 -12.96 -10.43 4.50
C THR A 96 -13.51 -9.18 3.83
N HIS A 97 -12.72 -8.10 3.79
CA HIS A 97 -13.10 -6.79 3.23
C HIS A 97 -14.39 -6.21 3.84
N THR A 98 -14.73 -6.56 5.09
CA THR A 98 -15.97 -6.12 5.75
C THR A 98 -16.01 -4.62 6.04
N LEU A 99 -14.84 -3.97 6.17
CA LEU A 99 -14.76 -2.50 6.18
C LEU A 99 -15.09 -1.87 4.82
N ARG A 100 -15.33 -2.69 3.80
CA ARG A 100 -15.33 -2.34 2.37
C ARG A 100 -13.98 -1.80 1.92
N ALA A 101 -12.93 -1.95 2.71
CA ALA A 101 -11.56 -1.67 2.30
C ALA A 101 -10.98 -2.98 1.75
N SER A 102 -10.59 -2.97 0.48
CA SER A 102 -9.90 -4.09 -0.17
C SER A 102 -8.44 -3.69 -0.39
N PRO A 103 -7.45 -4.53 -0.09
CA PRO A 103 -6.05 -4.23 -0.35
C PRO A 103 -5.67 -4.45 -1.81
N HIS A 104 -6.63 -4.64 -2.72
CA HIS A 104 -6.39 -4.90 -4.14
C HIS A 104 -6.81 -3.72 -5.01
N GLU A 105 -5.93 -3.28 -5.91
CA GLU A 105 -6.20 -2.19 -6.85
C GLU A 105 -7.47 -2.42 -7.68
N SER A 106 -7.68 -3.63 -8.19
CA SER A 106 -8.82 -3.95 -9.06
C SER A 106 -10.19 -3.61 -8.46
N VAL A 107 -10.36 -3.78 -7.15
CA VAL A 107 -11.62 -3.46 -6.46
C VAL A 107 -11.95 -1.97 -6.47
N TRP A 108 -10.95 -1.10 -6.60
CA TRP A 108 -11.15 0.35 -6.54
C TRP A 108 -11.23 1.02 -7.90
N ARG A 109 -10.68 0.39 -8.94
CA ARG A 109 -10.60 0.96 -10.29
C ARG A 109 -11.67 0.49 -11.25
N ASP A 110 -12.31 -0.64 -10.95
CA ASP A 110 -13.40 -1.16 -11.77
C ASP A 110 -14.75 -0.73 -11.19
N ASP A 111 -15.69 -0.36 -12.07
CA ASP A 111 -17.06 0.04 -11.69
C ASP A 111 -17.81 -1.12 -11.03
N ASP A 112 -17.41 -2.36 -11.34
CA ASP A 112 -17.98 -3.59 -10.77
C ASP A 112 -17.34 -4.02 -9.44
N HIS A 113 -16.28 -3.34 -8.97
CA HIS A 113 -15.57 -3.64 -7.71
C HIS A 113 -15.08 -5.11 -7.58
N LEU A 114 -14.73 -5.76 -8.69
CA LEU A 114 -14.29 -7.17 -8.71
C LEU A 114 -12.77 -7.31 -8.66
N MET A 115 -12.29 -8.45 -8.13
CA MET A 115 -10.87 -8.85 -8.15
C MET A 115 -10.43 -9.37 -9.52
N LEU A 116 -9.12 -9.38 -9.79
CA LEU A 116 -8.47 -9.98 -10.97
C LEU A 116 -8.89 -9.35 -12.32
N GLN A 117 -9.05 -8.03 -12.34
CA GLN A 117 -9.52 -7.29 -13.51
C GLN A 117 -8.37 -6.70 -14.33
N ALA A 118 -8.69 -5.87 -15.33
CA ALA A 118 -7.69 -5.17 -16.16
C ALA A 118 -6.52 -4.54 -15.38
N PRO A 119 -6.74 -3.97 -14.18
CA PRO A 119 -5.66 -3.54 -13.28
C PRO A 119 -4.61 -4.58 -12.95
N THR A 120 -5.03 -5.79 -12.56
CA THR A 120 -4.14 -6.89 -12.19
C THR A 120 -3.24 -7.31 -13.36
N PHE A 121 -3.77 -7.31 -14.58
CA PHE A 121 -2.98 -7.60 -15.78
C PHE A 121 -1.97 -6.48 -16.09
N SER A 122 -2.35 -5.22 -15.86
CA SER A 122 -1.45 -4.07 -16.03
C SER A 122 -0.29 -4.13 -15.04
N VAL A 123 -0.55 -4.43 -13.77
CA VAL A 123 0.49 -4.59 -12.74
C VAL A 123 1.42 -5.76 -13.10
N ARG A 124 0.86 -6.91 -13.49
CA ARG A 124 1.65 -8.08 -13.92
C ARG A 124 2.58 -7.78 -15.09
N GLU A 125 2.13 -6.97 -16.05
CA GLU A 125 2.96 -6.56 -17.19
C GLU A 125 4.12 -5.66 -16.76
N PHE A 126 3.91 -4.78 -15.78
CA PHE A 126 5.01 -4.04 -15.14
C PHE A 126 6.02 -5.00 -14.51
N TYR A 127 5.57 -5.97 -13.70
CA TYR A 127 6.47 -6.93 -13.07
C TYR A 127 7.31 -7.70 -14.11
N ARG A 128 6.64 -8.19 -15.17
CA ARG A 128 7.27 -8.95 -16.25
C ARG A 128 8.36 -8.16 -16.98
N ARG A 129 8.15 -6.87 -17.27
CA ARG A 129 9.15 -6.00 -17.92
C ARG A 129 10.41 -5.83 -17.10
N HIS A 130 10.29 -5.96 -15.77
CA HIS A 130 11.40 -5.89 -14.83
C HIS A 130 11.92 -7.28 -14.41
N GLY A 131 11.50 -8.35 -15.10
CA GLY A 131 11.96 -9.71 -14.85
C GLY A 131 11.49 -10.27 -13.51
N VAL A 132 10.35 -9.81 -12.99
CA VAL A 132 9.77 -10.24 -11.72
C VAL A 132 8.42 -10.89 -11.95
N GLN A 133 8.11 -11.87 -11.11
CA GLN A 133 6.82 -12.54 -11.07
C GLN A 133 6.44 -12.77 -9.62
N VAL A 134 5.16 -12.61 -9.29
CA VAL A 134 4.66 -12.96 -7.96
C VAL A 134 4.75 -14.48 -7.76
N PRO A 135 5.21 -14.97 -6.59
CA PRO A 135 5.44 -16.40 -6.37
C PRO A 135 4.19 -17.27 -6.51
N ASP A 136 3.07 -16.82 -5.94
CA ASP A 136 1.78 -17.52 -6.04
C ASP A 136 0.61 -16.52 -6.02
N TRP A 137 0.10 -16.20 -7.21
CA TRP A 137 -1.04 -15.31 -7.37
C TRP A 137 -2.33 -15.81 -6.70
N ARG A 138 -2.43 -17.12 -6.40
CA ARG A 138 -3.60 -17.69 -5.70
C ARG A 138 -3.60 -17.39 -4.21
N GLN A 139 -2.41 -17.20 -3.62
CA GLN A 139 -2.27 -16.79 -2.23
C GLN A 139 -2.43 -15.28 -2.07
N ARG A 140 -1.82 -14.52 -2.98
CA ARG A 140 -1.94 -13.06 -3.01
C ARG A 140 -1.83 -12.59 -4.45
N ALA A 141 -2.87 -11.92 -4.94
CA ALA A 141 -2.91 -11.47 -6.33
C ALA A 141 -1.82 -10.43 -6.65
N ASP A 142 -1.54 -10.25 -7.95
CA ASP A 142 -0.47 -9.34 -8.41
C ASP A 142 -0.71 -7.88 -7.98
N ASP A 143 -1.97 -7.47 -7.86
CA ASP A 143 -2.40 -6.11 -7.54
C ASP A 143 -2.68 -5.86 -6.06
N HIS A 144 -2.23 -6.78 -5.19
CA HIS A 144 -2.33 -6.59 -3.75
C HIS A 144 -1.32 -5.54 -3.29
N LEU A 145 -1.73 -4.66 -2.36
CA LEU A 145 -0.95 -3.56 -1.80
C LEU A 145 0.51 -3.94 -1.50
N THR A 146 0.71 -5.00 -0.71
CA THR A 146 2.05 -5.53 -0.38
C THR A 146 2.94 -5.73 -1.60
N HIS A 147 2.46 -6.33 -2.68
CA HIS A 147 3.26 -6.56 -3.89
C HIS A 147 3.55 -5.25 -4.63
N GLU A 148 2.58 -4.34 -4.70
CA GLU A 148 2.80 -3.01 -5.28
C GLU A 148 3.87 -2.22 -4.50
N LEU A 149 3.82 -2.25 -3.17
CA LEU A 149 4.83 -1.61 -2.30
C LEU A 149 6.22 -2.25 -2.46
N GLU A 150 6.30 -3.58 -2.45
CA GLU A 150 7.55 -4.32 -2.69
C GLU A 150 8.15 -4.03 -4.06
N PHE A 151 7.30 -3.82 -5.08
CA PHE A 151 7.76 -3.50 -6.42
C PHE A 151 8.34 -2.09 -6.50
N VAL A 152 7.76 -1.11 -5.80
CA VAL A 152 8.37 0.23 -5.69
C VAL A 152 9.74 0.13 -5.02
N ALA A 153 9.85 -0.62 -3.91
CA ALA A 153 11.13 -0.87 -3.24
C ALA A 153 12.18 -1.42 -4.22
N LEU A 154 11.82 -2.45 -4.98
CA LEU A 154 12.70 -3.07 -5.98
C LEU A 154 13.17 -2.09 -7.05
N LEU A 155 12.27 -1.22 -7.55
CA LEU A 155 12.63 -0.25 -8.57
C LEU A 155 13.62 0.78 -8.03
N LEU A 156 13.47 1.21 -6.77
CA LEU A 156 14.42 2.12 -6.12
C LEU A 156 15.77 1.44 -5.82
N GLU A 157 15.78 0.19 -5.36
CA GLU A 157 16.99 -0.63 -5.19
C GLU A 157 17.79 -0.76 -6.49
N ARG A 158 17.08 -0.82 -7.63
CA ARG A 158 17.68 -0.89 -8.98
C ARG A 158 18.01 0.47 -9.58
N GLU A 159 17.87 1.55 -8.82
CA GLU A 159 18.06 2.93 -9.27
C GLU A 159 17.16 3.34 -10.46
N GLN A 160 16.00 2.69 -10.60
CA GLN A 160 15.03 2.90 -11.67
C GLN A 160 13.99 3.96 -11.29
N ALA A 161 14.45 5.12 -10.82
CA ALA A 161 13.60 6.20 -10.27
C ALA A 161 12.44 6.61 -11.18
N ARG A 162 12.66 6.66 -12.50
CA ARG A 162 11.62 7.01 -13.47
C ARG A 162 10.52 5.95 -13.59
N GLU A 163 10.88 4.68 -13.48
CA GLU A 163 9.92 3.57 -13.50
C GLU A 163 9.17 3.49 -12.17
N ALA A 164 9.85 3.75 -11.04
CA ALA A 164 9.19 3.88 -9.74
C ALA A 164 8.13 4.99 -9.76
N ALA A 165 8.48 6.17 -10.30
CA ALA A 165 7.56 7.30 -10.45
C ALA A 165 6.35 6.92 -11.32
N ARG A 166 6.59 6.21 -12.43
CA ARG A 166 5.53 5.77 -13.34
C ARG A 166 4.61 4.76 -12.66
N PHE A 167 5.17 3.79 -11.96
CA PHE A 167 4.41 2.77 -11.25
C PHE A 167 3.55 3.39 -10.14
N LEU A 168 4.14 4.21 -9.26
CA LEU A 168 3.41 4.93 -8.20
C LEU A 168 2.22 5.71 -8.77
N LYS A 169 2.43 6.47 -9.84
CA LYS A 169 1.39 7.34 -10.43
C LYS A 169 0.30 6.55 -11.16
N THR A 170 0.66 5.43 -11.80
CA THR A 170 -0.27 4.61 -12.61
C THR A 170 -1.06 3.62 -11.76
N HIS A 171 -0.45 3.14 -10.66
CA HIS A 171 -1.00 2.11 -9.80
C HIS A 171 -1.37 2.68 -8.43
N LEU A 172 -0.48 2.60 -7.44
CA LEU A 172 -0.74 3.01 -6.05
C LEU A 172 -1.55 4.32 -5.91
N MET A 173 -1.13 5.42 -6.55
CA MET A 173 -1.82 6.72 -6.41
C MET A 173 -3.20 6.79 -7.07
N SER A 174 -3.58 5.81 -7.89
CA SER A 174 -4.90 5.76 -8.53
C SER A 174 -6.00 5.17 -7.61
N TRP A 175 -5.62 4.48 -6.54
CA TRP A 175 -6.57 3.78 -5.66
C TRP A 175 -6.25 3.90 -4.17
N LEU A 176 -4.97 3.95 -3.80
CA LEU A 176 -4.51 3.99 -2.42
C LEU A 176 -5.11 5.15 -1.61
N PRO A 177 -5.30 6.39 -2.13
CA PRO A 177 -5.94 7.45 -1.37
C PRO A 177 -7.35 7.08 -0.87
N GLN A 178 -8.13 6.39 -1.72
CA GLN A 178 -9.48 5.94 -1.35
C GLN A 178 -9.45 4.78 -0.37
N PHE A 179 -8.52 3.83 -0.55
CA PHE A 179 -8.27 2.75 0.41
C PHE A 179 -7.89 3.30 1.78
N ALA A 180 -6.87 4.16 1.83
CA ALA A 180 -6.38 4.73 3.08
C ALA A 180 -7.45 5.55 3.79
N GLY A 181 -8.18 6.40 3.07
CA GLY A 181 -9.31 7.15 3.64
C GLY A 181 -10.40 6.24 4.22
N ARG A 182 -10.70 5.11 3.56
CA ARG A 182 -11.70 4.14 4.05
C ARG A 182 -11.22 3.40 5.29
N VAL A 183 -9.95 2.99 5.34
CA VAL A 183 -9.36 2.34 6.52
C VAL A 183 -9.31 3.33 7.70
N VAL A 184 -8.80 4.55 7.49
CA VAL A 184 -8.74 5.60 8.52
C VAL A 184 -10.13 5.90 9.11
N GLN A 185 -11.18 5.88 8.28
CA GLN A 185 -12.53 6.14 8.73
C GLN A 185 -13.17 4.99 9.52
N ARG A 186 -12.75 3.74 9.28
CA ARG A 186 -13.53 2.55 9.67
C ARG A 186 -12.79 1.52 10.52
N ALA A 187 -11.46 1.59 10.56
CA ALA A 187 -10.68 0.73 11.45
C ALA A 187 -11.01 1.08 12.90
N ASP A 188 -11.22 0.05 13.73
CA ASP A 188 -11.48 0.24 15.15
C ASP A 188 -10.17 0.50 15.92
N THR A 189 -9.04 0.06 15.38
CA THR A 189 -7.72 0.23 15.98
C THR A 189 -6.97 1.45 15.42
N PRO A 190 -6.33 2.26 16.29
CA PRO A 190 -5.49 3.37 15.85
C PRO A 190 -4.31 2.90 14.98
N PHE A 191 -3.82 1.68 15.16
CA PHE A 191 -2.68 1.14 14.44
C PHE A 191 -2.95 1.01 12.94
N TYR A 192 -4.04 0.33 12.53
CA TYR A 192 -4.32 0.16 11.10
C TYR A 192 -4.77 1.46 10.43
N ALA A 193 -5.45 2.35 11.16
CA ALA A 193 -5.73 3.70 10.69
C ALA A 193 -4.43 4.49 10.42
N ALA A 194 -3.49 4.48 11.38
CA ALA A 194 -2.21 5.15 11.24
C ALA A 194 -1.34 4.52 10.14
N LEU A 195 -1.35 3.18 10.00
CA LEU A 195 -0.59 2.46 8.98
C LEU A 195 -1.04 2.85 7.56
N ALA A 196 -2.35 2.92 7.35
CA ALA A 196 -2.92 3.29 6.06
C ALA A 196 -2.59 4.75 5.71
N ALA A 197 -2.71 5.68 6.68
CA ALA A 197 -2.35 7.08 6.50
C ALA A 197 -0.85 7.27 6.22
N LEU A 198 0.01 6.59 7.00
CA LEU A 198 1.47 6.65 6.83
C LEU A 198 1.91 6.11 5.46
N THR A 199 1.27 5.05 4.98
CA THR A 199 1.57 4.47 3.66
C THR A 199 1.16 5.40 2.51
N LEU A 200 0.03 6.10 2.65
CA LEU A 200 -0.36 7.13 1.70
C LEU A 200 0.63 8.30 1.71
N SER A 201 0.99 8.82 2.89
CA SER A 201 1.97 9.91 3.00
C SER A 201 3.33 9.51 2.42
N ALA A 202 3.78 8.26 2.65
CA ALA A 202 5.00 7.73 2.03
C ALA A 202 4.92 7.72 0.49
N CYS A 203 3.76 7.39 -0.09
CA CYS A 203 3.56 7.42 -1.55
C CYS A 203 3.65 8.86 -2.09
N GLU A 204 3.01 9.81 -1.41
CA GLU A 204 3.01 11.22 -1.79
C GLU A 204 4.41 11.82 -1.70
N ALA A 205 5.13 11.57 -0.61
CA ALA A 205 6.49 12.05 -0.40
C ALA A 205 7.48 11.40 -1.40
N CYS A 206 7.36 10.09 -1.64
CA CYS A 206 8.16 9.40 -2.65
C CYS A 206 7.92 9.98 -4.04
N GLN A 207 6.66 10.24 -4.42
CA GLN A 207 6.32 10.85 -5.70
C GLN A 207 6.93 12.26 -5.84
N GLN A 208 6.95 13.06 -4.77
CA GLN A 208 7.57 14.40 -4.77
C GLN A 208 9.11 14.34 -4.89
N ALA A 209 9.74 13.30 -4.34
CA ALA A 209 11.18 13.10 -4.41
C ALA A 209 11.65 12.51 -5.76
N LEU A 210 10.75 11.88 -6.50
CA LEU A 210 11.03 11.25 -7.78
C LEU A 210 10.84 12.19 -8.97
N PRO A 211 11.44 11.90 -10.15
CA PRO A 211 11.29 12.75 -11.33
C PRO A 211 9.85 12.75 -11.85
N ASP A 212 9.42 13.89 -12.36
CA ASP A 212 8.13 14.01 -13.02
C ASP A 212 8.03 13.09 -14.25
N VAL A 213 6.92 12.36 -14.32
CA VAL A 213 6.59 11.48 -15.44
C VAL A 213 5.17 11.75 -15.94
N ALA A 214 5.03 11.81 -17.27
CA ALA A 214 3.73 11.75 -17.90
C ALA A 214 3.18 10.32 -17.75
N VAL A 215 1.93 10.20 -17.29
CA VAL A 215 1.19 8.95 -17.38
C VAL A 215 0.69 8.87 -18.82
N LEU A 216 1.18 7.90 -19.57
CA LEU A 216 0.56 7.59 -20.86
C LEU A 216 -0.77 6.92 -20.55
N PRO A 217 -1.89 7.36 -21.16
CA PRO A 217 -3.17 6.69 -20.98
C PRO A 217 -3.01 5.20 -21.29
N PRO A 218 -3.66 4.30 -20.53
CA PRO A 218 -3.68 2.90 -20.90
C PRO A 218 -4.20 2.80 -22.34
N VAL A 219 -3.49 2.05 -23.18
CA VAL A 219 -3.98 1.72 -24.52
C VAL A 219 -5.22 0.85 -24.29
N VAL A 220 -6.39 1.46 -24.34
CA VAL A 220 -7.66 0.73 -24.31
C VAL A 220 -7.67 -0.10 -25.58
N ALA A 221 -7.42 -1.41 -25.45
CA ALA A 221 -7.72 -2.33 -26.51
C ALA A 221 -9.23 -2.20 -26.77
N GLN A 222 -9.60 -1.60 -27.90
CA GLN A 222 -11.00 -1.53 -28.31
C GLN A 222 -11.52 -2.96 -28.33
N SER A 223 -12.48 -3.25 -27.44
CA SER A 223 -13.21 -4.51 -27.46
C SER A 223 -13.74 -4.70 -28.88
N ALA A 224 -13.30 -5.77 -29.54
CA ALA A 224 -13.76 -6.11 -30.86
C ALA A 224 -15.29 -6.24 -30.80
N ALA A 225 -15.98 -5.40 -31.58
CA ALA A 225 -17.42 -5.44 -31.71
C ALA A 225 -17.87 -6.88 -32.00
N VAL A 226 -18.73 -7.41 -31.15
CA VAL A 226 -19.42 -8.68 -31.38
C VAL A 226 -20.17 -8.55 -32.71
N PRO A 227 -19.87 -9.35 -33.74
CA PRO A 227 -20.61 -9.27 -35.00
C PRO A 227 -22.07 -9.66 -34.71
N PRO A 228 -23.05 -8.98 -35.32
CA PRO A 228 -24.45 -9.32 -35.13
C PRO A 228 -24.66 -10.77 -35.57
N GLY A 229 -25.11 -11.60 -34.63
CA GLY A 229 -25.41 -13.00 -34.87
C GLY A 229 -26.38 -13.14 -36.03
N GLY A 230 -25.94 -13.85 -37.07
CA GLY A 230 -26.82 -14.34 -38.12
C GLY A 230 -27.81 -15.30 -37.50
N CYS A 231 -29.10 -14.94 -37.51
CA CYS A 231 -30.16 -15.90 -37.27
C CYS A 231 -30.59 -16.45 -38.64
N GLY A 232 -30.38 -17.76 -38.79
CA GLY A 232 -30.65 -18.51 -40.00
C GLY A 232 -32.12 -18.58 -40.35
N ALA A 233 -32.34 -18.86 -41.64
CA ALA A 233 -33.60 -19.25 -42.22
C ALA A 233 -34.28 -20.39 -41.45
N LEU A 234 -35.58 -20.25 -41.18
CA LEU A 234 -36.54 -21.34 -41.17
C LEU A 234 -37.92 -20.83 -41.57
N SER A 235 -38.49 -21.51 -42.58
CA SER A 235 -39.86 -21.47 -43.13
C SER A 235 -40.10 -20.55 -44.32
#